data_AF-A0A955K5H6-F1
#
_entry.id   AF-A0A955K5H6-F1
#
_cell.length_a   1.000
_cell.length_b   1.000
_cell.length_c   1.000
_cell.angle_alpha   90.00
_cell.angle_beta   90.00
_cell.angle_gamma   90.00
#
_symmetry.space_group_name_H-M   'P 1'
#
loop_
_entity.id
_entity.type
_entity.pdbx_description
1 polymer ?
#
loop_
_entity_poly.entity_id
_entity_poly.type
_entity_poly.pdbx_seq_one_letter_code
_entity_poly.pdbx_strand_id
1 'polypeptide(L)'
;MNFELRPGYSVVLMSVKPNAPYADRISGDGLTIYYEGHDVPGDKLKEYDQPSANPSGTLTQNGMFCHAIDRAKKTGDYPLVKVYEKLQMGIWTYRGLFEIRDYSFIERGRRKVFEFVFTVTEQKLEEAEKHRAKKVIDLEQTRQIPGKIKLAVFKRDKGMCTQCGAKDNLHFDHILPYSKGGTSLKEENIQLLCARHNLQKSAKVDTY
;
A
#
# COMPACT_ATOMS: atom_id res chain seq x y z
N MET A 1 -10.14 -1.64 5.60
CA MET A 1 -10.29 -2.97 4.98
C MET A 1 -11.64 -3.11 4.31
N ASN A 2 -11.63 -3.79 3.17
CA ASN A 2 -12.79 -4.33 2.47
C ASN A 2 -12.44 -5.77 2.08
N PHE A 3 -13.12 -6.72 2.69
CA PHE A 3 -13.03 -8.15 2.40
C PHE A 3 -13.67 -8.44 1.06
N GLU A 4 -12.94 -9.15 0.19
CA GLU A 4 -13.41 -9.65 -1.11
C GLU A 4 -14.21 -8.63 -1.94
N LEU A 5 -13.71 -7.38 -2.01
CA LEU A 5 -14.33 -6.31 -2.80
C LEU A 5 -14.50 -6.69 -4.30
N ARG A 6 -13.67 -7.63 -4.78
CA ARG A 6 -13.79 -8.35 -6.06
C ARG A 6 -13.38 -9.81 -5.86
N PRO A 7 -13.81 -10.75 -6.73
CA PRO A 7 -13.35 -12.13 -6.65
C PRO A 7 -11.81 -12.21 -6.64
N GLY A 8 -11.26 -12.86 -5.61
CA GLY A 8 -9.84 -13.19 -5.52
C GLY A 8 -8.95 -12.25 -4.71
N TYR A 9 -9.42 -11.09 -4.22
CA TYR A 9 -8.63 -10.30 -3.25
C TYR A 9 -9.43 -9.29 -2.43
N SER A 10 -8.93 -9.00 -1.23
CA SER A 10 -9.36 -7.92 -0.36
C SER A 10 -8.53 -6.64 -0.59
N VAL A 11 -9.01 -5.48 -0.12
CA VAL A 11 -8.29 -4.20 -0.21
C VAL A 11 -8.17 -3.55 1.16
N VAL A 12 -6.98 -3.04 1.49
CA VAL A 12 -6.71 -2.28 2.72
C VAL A 12 -5.97 -0.99 2.43
N LEU A 13 -6.34 0.01 3.22
CA LEU A 13 -5.73 1.32 3.26
C LEU A 13 -5.02 1.41 4.61
N MET A 14 -3.71 1.60 4.60
CA MET A 14 -2.88 1.64 5.81
C MET A 14 -2.09 2.94 5.91
N SER A 15 -1.64 3.28 7.12
CA SER A 15 -0.71 4.39 7.32
C SER A 15 0.20 4.17 8.53
N VAL A 16 1.51 4.28 8.32
CA VAL A 16 2.52 4.24 9.39
C VAL A 16 2.91 5.64 9.90
N LYS A 17 2.12 6.67 9.54
CA LYS A 17 2.43 8.05 9.89
C LYS A 17 2.19 8.34 11.38
N PRO A 18 2.92 9.31 11.95
CA PRO A 18 2.52 9.91 13.22
C PRO A 18 1.06 10.39 13.13
N ASN A 19 0.26 10.08 14.15
CA ASN A 19 -1.18 10.40 14.24
C ASN A 19 -2.08 9.68 13.22
N ALA A 20 -1.63 8.60 12.59
CA ALA A 20 -2.54 7.72 11.87
C ALA A 20 -3.63 7.18 12.84
N PRO A 21 -4.88 7.03 12.39
CA PRO A 21 -5.99 6.58 13.25
C PRO A 21 -5.85 5.13 13.73
N TYR A 22 -4.96 4.35 13.11
CA TYR A 22 -4.70 2.95 13.40
C TYR A 22 -3.19 2.74 13.54
N ALA A 23 -2.78 1.84 14.43
CA ALA A 23 -1.37 1.61 14.76
C ALA A 23 -0.71 0.59 13.81
N ASP A 24 -0.84 0.82 12.51
CA ASP A 24 -0.25 -0.04 11.48
C ASP A 24 1.27 0.00 11.55
N ARG A 25 1.91 -1.16 11.33
CA ARG A 25 3.36 -1.28 11.30
C ARG A 25 3.82 -2.09 10.11
N ILE A 26 5.06 -1.84 9.74
CA ILE A 26 5.79 -2.59 8.72
C ILE A 26 7.07 -3.10 9.38
N SER A 27 7.42 -4.37 9.15
CA SER A 27 8.69 -4.94 9.61
C SER A 27 9.89 -4.21 8.99
N GLY A 28 11.06 -4.29 9.62
CA GLY A 28 12.27 -3.58 9.15
C GLY A 28 12.73 -3.98 7.74
N ASP A 29 12.43 -5.22 7.33
CA ASP A 29 12.68 -5.74 5.98
C ASP A 29 11.60 -5.35 4.96
N GLY A 30 10.48 -4.78 5.41
CA GLY A 30 9.34 -4.40 4.58
C GLY A 30 8.42 -5.54 4.15
N LEU A 31 8.73 -6.79 4.50
CA LEU A 31 8.05 -8.00 3.99
C LEU A 31 6.76 -8.33 4.75
N THR A 32 6.66 -7.87 5.99
CA THR A 32 5.51 -8.12 6.87
C THR A 32 4.82 -6.81 7.23
N ILE A 33 3.50 -6.83 7.20
CA ILE A 33 2.63 -5.73 7.65
C ILE A 33 1.82 -6.23 8.84
N TYR A 34 1.82 -5.44 9.90
CA TYR A 34 0.93 -5.61 11.05
C TYR A 34 -0.16 -4.56 10.93
N TYR A 35 -1.36 -5.00 10.57
CA TYR A 35 -2.50 -4.13 10.25
C TYR A 35 -3.50 -4.15 11.39
N GLU A 36 -3.85 -3.00 11.96
CA GLU A 36 -4.88 -2.93 12.99
C GLU A 36 -6.26 -3.09 12.34
N GLY A 37 -7.10 -3.93 12.93
CA GLY A 37 -8.49 -4.10 12.51
C GLY A 37 -9.30 -2.82 12.63
N HIS A 38 -10.57 -2.90 12.23
CA HIS A 38 -11.46 -1.74 12.24
C HIS A 38 -12.30 -1.67 13.51
N ASP A 39 -12.59 -0.45 13.91
CA ASP A 39 -13.59 -0.15 14.93
C ASP A 39 -15.00 -0.30 14.37
N VAL A 40 -15.99 -0.31 15.27
CA VAL A 40 -17.40 -0.23 14.88
C VAL A 40 -17.65 1.11 14.17
N PRO A 41 -18.34 1.12 13.02
CA PRO A 41 -18.75 2.37 12.39
C PRO A 41 -19.63 3.20 13.33
N GLY A 42 -19.36 4.51 13.43
CA GLY A 42 -20.15 5.44 14.24
C GLY A 42 -19.27 6.43 15.01
N ASP A 43 -19.88 7.17 15.93
CA ASP A 43 -19.24 8.30 16.61
C ASP A 43 -18.33 7.89 17.77
N LYS A 44 -18.42 6.63 18.21
CA LYS A 44 -17.68 6.08 19.36
C LYS A 44 -16.42 5.33 18.93
N LEU A 45 -15.67 5.91 18.00
CA LEU A 45 -14.40 5.34 17.55
C LEU A 45 -13.44 5.25 18.75
N LYS A 46 -12.68 4.15 18.82
CA LYS A 46 -11.68 3.93 19.87
C LYS A 46 -12.20 3.80 21.31
N GLU A 47 -13.52 3.72 21.52
CA GLU A 47 -14.09 3.54 22.87
C GLU A 47 -14.22 2.06 23.29
N TYR A 48 -14.47 1.17 22.33
CA TYR A 48 -14.77 -0.23 22.58
C TYR A 48 -13.79 -1.18 21.90
N ASP A 49 -13.82 -2.43 22.36
CA ASP A 49 -13.19 -3.56 21.69
C ASP A 49 -13.70 -3.66 20.25
N GLN A 50 -12.79 -4.00 19.35
CA GLN A 50 -13.15 -4.25 17.96
C GLN A 50 -13.93 -5.56 17.87
N PRO A 51 -15.12 -5.58 17.24
CA PRO A 51 -15.91 -6.80 17.19
C PRO A 51 -15.59 -7.65 15.96
N SER A 52 -15.74 -8.97 16.10
CA SER A 52 -15.79 -9.94 15.00
C SER A 52 -17.20 -10.12 14.42
N ALA A 53 -18.26 -9.76 15.15
CA ALA A 53 -19.65 -9.86 14.70
C ALA A 53 -20.44 -8.58 15.02
N ASN A 54 -21.38 -8.25 14.15
CA ASN A 54 -22.36 -7.20 14.38
C ASN A 54 -23.40 -7.66 15.41
N PRO A 55 -24.17 -6.75 16.04
CA PRO A 55 -25.25 -7.12 16.98
C PRO A 55 -26.29 -8.09 16.39
N SER A 56 -26.48 -8.08 15.07
CA SER A 56 -27.36 -9.01 14.35
C SER A 56 -26.79 -10.43 14.19
N GLY A 57 -25.55 -10.67 14.63
CA GLY A 57 -24.84 -11.94 14.48
C GLY A 57 -24.11 -12.12 13.15
N THR A 58 -24.24 -11.21 12.19
CA THR A 58 -23.45 -11.25 10.95
C THR A 58 -22.00 -10.86 11.21
N LEU A 59 -21.04 -11.46 10.49
CA LEU A 59 -19.62 -11.15 10.67
C LEU A 59 -19.31 -9.70 10.29
N THR A 60 -18.45 -9.05 11.08
CA THR A 60 -17.82 -7.80 10.66
C THR A 60 -16.73 -8.09 9.64
N GLN A 61 -16.13 -7.05 9.07
CA GLN A 61 -14.94 -7.17 8.24
C GLN A 61 -13.78 -7.87 9.00
N ASN A 62 -13.64 -7.62 10.32
CA ASN A 62 -12.64 -8.31 11.13
C ASN A 62 -12.98 -9.80 11.23
N GLY A 63 -14.25 -10.13 11.51
CA GLY A 63 -14.71 -11.52 11.61
C GLY A 63 -14.55 -12.29 10.30
N MET A 64 -14.81 -11.65 9.16
CA MET A 64 -14.59 -12.25 7.84
C MET A 64 -13.11 -12.55 7.59
N PHE A 65 -12.20 -11.62 7.95
CA PHE A 65 -10.76 -11.88 7.89
C PHE A 65 -10.36 -13.05 8.80
N CYS A 66 -10.79 -13.05 10.06
CA CYS A 66 -10.51 -14.15 10.99
C CYS A 66 -10.99 -15.50 10.44
N HIS A 67 -12.24 -15.58 9.99
CA HIS A 67 -12.80 -16.80 9.43
C HIS A 67 -12.04 -17.28 8.19
N ALA A 68 -11.64 -16.36 7.30
CA ALA A 68 -10.85 -16.69 6.12
C ALA A 68 -9.45 -17.22 6.50
N ILE A 69 -8.79 -16.62 7.49
CA ILE A 69 -7.50 -17.08 8.01
C ILE A 69 -7.64 -18.46 8.67
N ASP A 70 -8.66 -18.67 9.49
CA ASP A 70 -8.89 -19.96 10.19
C ASP A 70 -9.19 -21.09 9.20
N ARG A 71 -9.86 -20.78 8.07
CA ARG A 71 -10.01 -21.71 6.96
C ARG A 71 -8.66 -21.96 6.27
N ALA A 72 -7.91 -20.91 5.95
CA ALA A 72 -6.62 -21.01 5.27
C ALA A 72 -5.58 -21.81 6.06
N LYS A 73 -5.58 -21.71 7.39
CA LYS A 73 -4.73 -22.52 8.28
C LYS A 73 -4.97 -24.03 8.12
N LYS A 74 -6.15 -24.44 7.64
CA LYS A 74 -6.51 -25.84 7.38
C LYS A 74 -6.25 -26.26 5.92
N THR A 75 -6.37 -25.34 4.98
CA THR A 75 -6.31 -25.64 3.53
C THR A 75 -4.97 -25.27 2.88
N GLY A 76 -4.18 -24.40 3.50
CA GLY A 76 -3.00 -23.77 2.92
C GLY A 76 -3.31 -22.61 1.95
N ASP A 77 -4.59 -22.37 1.64
CA ASP A 77 -5.03 -21.36 0.68
C ASP A 77 -5.32 -20.03 1.38
N TYR A 78 -4.29 -19.19 1.50
CA TYR A 78 -4.38 -17.91 2.21
C TYR A 78 -4.98 -16.81 1.32
N PRO A 79 -5.95 -16.03 1.85
CA PRO A 79 -6.59 -14.99 1.07
C PRO A 79 -5.63 -13.85 0.77
N LEU A 80 -5.76 -13.29 -0.44
CA LEU A 80 -4.91 -12.21 -0.94
C LEU A 80 -5.47 -10.84 -0.57
N VAL A 81 -4.56 -9.89 -0.40
CA VAL A 81 -4.89 -8.52 -0.02
C VAL A 81 -4.01 -7.49 -0.72
N LYS A 82 -4.65 -6.53 -1.39
CA LYS A 82 -3.96 -5.36 -1.97
C LYS A 82 -3.85 -4.27 -0.92
N VAL A 83 -2.61 -3.82 -0.69
CA VAL A 83 -2.31 -2.83 0.32
C VAL A 83 -1.95 -1.50 -0.34
N TYR A 84 -2.62 -0.44 0.10
CA TYR A 84 -2.30 0.94 -0.26
C TYR A 84 -1.84 1.70 0.98
N GLU A 85 -0.69 2.35 0.87
CA GLU A 85 -0.06 3.12 1.95
C GLU A 85 -0.25 4.62 1.74
N LYS A 86 -0.62 5.33 2.81
CA LYS A 86 -0.71 6.80 2.79
C LYS A 86 0.65 7.46 2.96
N LEU A 87 1.19 8.02 1.88
CA LEU A 87 2.47 8.76 1.90
C LEU A 87 2.31 10.20 2.37
N GLN A 88 1.16 10.84 2.12
CA GLN A 88 0.82 12.20 2.59
C GLN A 88 -0.67 12.50 2.38
N MET A 89 -1.09 13.69 2.81
CA MET A 89 -2.48 14.13 2.62
C MET A 89 -2.82 14.11 1.13
N GLY A 90 -3.88 13.39 0.77
CA GLY A 90 -4.31 13.19 -0.62
C GLY A 90 -3.49 12.18 -1.44
N ILE A 91 -2.40 11.60 -0.92
CA ILE A 91 -1.52 10.72 -1.70
C ILE A 91 -1.45 9.32 -1.10
N TRP A 92 -1.97 8.37 -1.86
CA TRP A 92 -1.92 6.93 -1.61
C TRP A 92 -1.03 6.27 -2.66
N THR A 93 -0.19 5.33 -2.23
CA THR A 93 0.61 4.51 -3.14
C THR A 93 0.25 3.04 -2.98
N TYR A 94 0.19 2.30 -4.09
CA TYR A 94 0.11 0.85 -4.02
C TYR A 94 1.43 0.30 -3.47
N ARG A 95 1.34 -0.50 -2.40
CA ARG A 95 2.49 -1.12 -1.73
C ARG A 95 2.74 -2.53 -2.24
N GLY A 96 1.66 -3.27 -2.53
CA GLY A 96 1.76 -4.62 -3.06
C GLY A 96 0.55 -5.49 -2.78
N LEU A 97 0.64 -6.72 -3.28
CA LEU A 97 -0.25 -7.84 -2.98
C LEU A 97 0.43 -8.72 -1.93
N PHE A 98 -0.31 -9.03 -0.87
CA PHE A 98 0.13 -9.80 0.29
C PHE A 98 -0.88 -10.92 0.56
N GLU A 99 -0.46 -11.96 1.29
CA GLU A 99 -1.34 -12.95 1.90
C GLU A 99 -1.69 -12.53 3.32
N ILE A 100 -2.91 -12.79 3.74
CA ILE A 100 -3.34 -12.59 5.12
C ILE A 100 -3.05 -13.89 5.90
N ARG A 101 -1.92 -13.93 6.62
CA ARG A 101 -1.40 -15.18 7.22
C ARG A 101 -1.90 -15.45 8.62
N ASP A 102 -2.07 -14.41 9.43
CA ASP A 102 -2.44 -14.59 10.82
C ASP A 102 -3.22 -13.41 11.40
N TYR A 103 -3.77 -13.61 12.59
CA TYR A 103 -4.31 -12.54 13.41
C TYR A 103 -4.09 -12.81 14.90
N SER A 104 -4.04 -11.73 15.67
CA SER A 104 -4.00 -11.78 17.13
C SER A 104 -4.87 -10.66 17.72
N PHE A 105 -5.06 -10.72 19.03
CA PHE A 105 -5.74 -9.67 19.78
C PHE A 105 -4.73 -8.92 20.64
N ILE A 106 -4.70 -7.61 20.52
CA ILE A 106 -3.75 -6.75 21.24
C ILE A 106 -4.52 -5.78 22.12
N GLU A 107 -4.04 -5.58 23.34
CA GLU A 107 -4.53 -4.53 24.21
C GLU A 107 -3.95 -3.18 23.81
N ARG A 108 -4.83 -2.21 23.59
CA ARG A 108 -4.48 -0.83 23.25
C ARG A 108 -5.24 0.10 24.18
N GLY A 109 -4.58 0.55 25.25
CA GLY A 109 -5.26 1.32 26.30
C GLY A 109 -6.25 0.43 27.05
N ARG A 110 -7.54 0.76 27.01
CA ARG A 110 -8.61 0.02 27.71
C ARG A 110 -9.42 -0.91 26.82
N ARG A 111 -8.96 -1.15 25.59
CA ARG A 111 -9.69 -1.92 24.59
C ARG A 111 -8.80 -2.94 23.90
N LYS A 112 -9.42 -3.99 23.39
CA LYS A 112 -8.83 -5.03 22.57
C LYS A 112 -9.06 -4.73 21.09
N VAL A 113 -8.00 -4.81 20.30
CA VAL A 113 -8.02 -4.60 18.84
C VAL A 113 -7.52 -5.85 18.13
N PHE A 114 -7.93 -6.04 16.88
CA PHE A 114 -7.32 -7.06 16.03
C PHE A 114 -5.98 -6.53 15.49
N GLU A 115 -4.98 -7.39 15.45
CA GLU A 115 -3.80 -7.19 14.63
C GLU A 115 -3.70 -8.33 13.62
N PHE A 116 -3.82 -7.98 12.35
CA PHE A 116 -3.68 -8.91 11.23
C PHE A 116 -2.25 -8.88 10.70
N VAL A 117 -1.71 -10.04 10.36
CA VAL A 117 -0.37 -10.20 9.82
C VAL A 117 -0.48 -10.47 8.32
N PHE A 118 0.02 -9.53 7.51
CA PHE A 118 0.12 -9.71 6.06
C PHE A 118 1.57 -9.94 5.67
N THR A 119 1.84 -10.99 4.89
CA THR A 119 3.18 -11.29 4.37
C THR A 119 3.17 -11.27 2.85
N VAL A 120 4.33 -11.00 2.24
CA VAL A 120 4.48 -11.22 0.80
C VAL A 120 4.15 -12.67 0.43
N THR A 121 3.67 -12.89 -0.80
CA THR A 121 3.28 -14.21 -1.28
C THR A 121 4.51 -15.13 -1.42
N GLU A 122 4.31 -16.44 -1.34
CA GLU A 122 5.38 -17.43 -1.59
C GLU A 122 5.99 -17.25 -2.99
N GLN A 123 5.16 -17.00 -4.00
CA GLN A 123 5.63 -16.68 -5.36
C GLN A 123 6.57 -15.46 -5.37
N LYS A 124 6.26 -14.40 -4.62
CA LYS A 124 7.14 -13.23 -4.52
C LYS A 124 8.40 -13.49 -3.73
N LEU A 125 8.34 -14.35 -2.71
CA LEU A 125 9.52 -14.79 -1.96
C LEU A 125 10.45 -15.59 -2.89
N GLU A 126 9.91 -16.54 -3.64
CA GLU A 126 10.66 -17.32 -4.63
C GLU A 126 11.23 -16.44 -5.75
N GLU A 127 10.46 -15.49 -6.28
CA GLU A 127 10.94 -14.51 -7.27
C GLU A 127 12.08 -13.65 -6.69
N ALA A 128 11.93 -13.18 -5.45
CA ALA A 128 12.95 -12.38 -4.77
C ALA A 128 14.22 -13.20 -4.49
N GLU A 129 14.11 -14.47 -4.13
CA GLU A 129 15.24 -15.40 -3.94
C GLU A 129 15.93 -15.72 -5.27
N LYS A 130 15.15 -15.99 -6.34
CA LYS A 130 15.65 -16.15 -7.72
C LYS A 130 16.36 -14.87 -8.20
N HIS A 131 15.86 -13.69 -7.85
CA HIS A 131 16.47 -12.40 -8.19
C HIS A 131 17.70 -12.05 -7.32
N ARG A 132 17.73 -12.49 -6.06
CA ARG A 132 18.92 -12.35 -5.20
C ARG A 132 20.07 -13.25 -5.69
N ALA A 133 19.74 -14.40 -6.28
CA ALA A 133 20.69 -15.26 -7.00
C ALA A 133 21.08 -14.68 -8.38
N LYS A 134 20.15 -14.03 -9.09
CA LYS A 134 20.38 -13.23 -10.31
C LYS A 134 20.79 -11.78 -9.97
N LYS A 135 21.94 -11.56 -9.36
CA LYS A 135 22.50 -10.19 -9.22
C LYS A 135 22.99 -9.58 -10.56
N VAL A 136 22.42 -10.00 -11.68
CA VAL A 136 22.69 -9.48 -13.04
C VAL A 136 21.34 -9.26 -13.72
N ILE A 137 20.87 -8.00 -13.58
CA ILE A 137 19.90 -7.31 -14.44
C ILE A 137 18.49 -7.92 -14.47
N ASP A 138 17.58 -7.37 -13.66
CA ASP A 138 16.16 -7.42 -14.00
C ASP A 138 15.61 -5.99 -14.14
N LEU A 139 15.31 -5.65 -15.40
CA LEU A 139 14.84 -4.34 -15.83
C LEU A 139 13.36 -4.14 -15.50
N GLU A 140 12.57 -5.15 -15.16
CA GLU A 140 11.11 -4.97 -15.02
C GLU A 140 10.67 -4.33 -13.68
N GLN A 141 11.45 -4.47 -12.60
CA GLN A 141 11.17 -3.78 -11.32
C GLN A 141 11.43 -2.26 -11.37
N THR A 142 11.98 -1.73 -12.46
CA THR A 142 12.44 -0.33 -12.55
C THR A 142 11.43 0.64 -13.17
N ARG A 143 10.18 0.23 -13.47
CA ARG A 143 9.12 1.17 -13.91
C ARG A 143 8.32 1.77 -12.76
N GLN A 144 8.22 1.08 -11.62
CA GLN A 144 7.57 1.65 -10.43
C GLN A 144 8.49 2.63 -9.74
N ILE A 145 8.03 3.88 -9.59
CA ILE A 145 8.74 4.91 -8.84
C ILE A 145 8.67 4.58 -7.35
N PRO A 146 9.80 4.29 -6.67
CA PRO A 146 9.79 3.97 -5.26
C PRO A 146 9.19 5.10 -4.42
N GLY A 147 8.53 4.76 -3.31
CA GLY A 147 7.91 5.75 -2.42
C GLY A 147 8.88 6.83 -1.93
N LYS A 148 10.15 6.46 -1.65
CA LYS A 148 11.21 7.42 -1.29
C LYS A 148 11.46 8.46 -2.37
N ILE A 149 11.48 8.06 -3.64
CA ILE A 149 11.70 8.93 -4.79
C ILE A 149 10.49 9.84 -5.00
N LYS A 150 9.26 9.29 -4.91
CA LYS A 150 8.04 10.10 -4.96
C LYS A 150 8.03 11.18 -3.88
N LEU A 151 8.40 10.85 -2.65
CA LEU A 151 8.44 11.80 -1.56
C LEU A 151 9.47 12.91 -1.81
N ALA A 152 10.66 12.55 -2.27
CA ALA A 152 11.72 13.50 -2.52
C ALA A 152 11.40 14.42 -3.71
N VAL A 153 10.87 13.88 -4.81
CA VAL A 153 10.36 14.66 -5.96
C VAL A 153 9.25 15.61 -5.52
N PHE A 154 8.29 15.13 -4.73
CA PHE A 154 7.20 15.99 -4.26
C PHE A 154 7.71 17.15 -3.39
N LYS A 155 8.70 16.89 -2.52
CA LYS A 155 9.35 17.94 -1.72
C LYS A 155 10.11 18.93 -2.60
N ARG A 156 10.90 18.45 -3.55
CA ARG A 156 11.66 19.25 -4.52
C ARG A 156 10.73 20.16 -5.33
N ASP A 157 9.66 19.58 -5.87
CA ASP A 157 8.67 20.26 -6.72
C ASP A 157 7.63 21.01 -5.90
N LYS A 158 7.77 21.04 -4.56
CA LYS A 158 6.90 21.75 -3.60
C LYS A 158 5.41 21.40 -3.75
N GLY A 159 5.11 20.17 -4.16
CA GLY A 159 3.75 19.71 -4.45
C GLY A 159 3.07 20.51 -5.55
N MET A 160 3.83 20.97 -6.55
CA MET A 160 3.34 21.75 -7.67
C MET A 160 3.77 21.12 -9.00
N CYS A 161 2.96 21.29 -10.03
CA CYS A 161 3.33 20.94 -11.39
C CYS A 161 4.56 21.74 -11.83
N THR A 162 5.60 21.06 -12.31
CA THR A 162 6.85 21.69 -12.76
C THR A 162 6.66 22.61 -13.96
N GLN A 163 5.61 22.39 -14.75
CA GLN A 163 5.33 23.15 -15.99
C GLN A 163 4.45 24.38 -15.75
N CYS A 164 3.55 24.37 -14.76
CA CYS A 164 2.59 25.49 -14.57
C CYS A 164 2.27 25.87 -13.13
N GLY A 165 2.86 25.20 -12.14
CA GLY A 165 2.61 25.50 -10.72
C GLY A 165 1.27 25.02 -10.15
N ALA A 166 0.44 24.30 -10.92
CA ALA A 166 -0.82 23.74 -10.43
C ALA A 166 -0.58 22.80 -9.24
N LYS A 167 -1.51 22.74 -8.28
CA LYS A 167 -1.37 21.98 -7.02
C LYS A 167 -2.32 20.78 -6.92
N ASP A 168 -3.16 20.59 -7.92
CA ASP A 168 -4.22 19.60 -7.97
C ASP A 168 -3.98 18.57 -9.07
N ASN A 169 -4.53 17.38 -8.88
CA ASN A 169 -4.46 16.26 -9.84
C ASN A 169 -3.03 16.00 -10.35
N LEU A 170 -2.11 15.85 -9.40
CA LEU A 170 -0.68 15.71 -9.64
C LEU A 170 -0.32 14.24 -9.88
N HIS A 171 0.51 14.02 -10.88
CA HIS A 171 1.03 12.73 -11.32
C HIS A 171 2.55 12.77 -11.27
N PHE A 172 3.16 11.65 -10.84
CA PHE A 172 4.60 11.45 -11.00
C PHE A 172 4.86 10.89 -12.39
N ASP A 173 5.66 11.59 -13.17
CA ASP A 173 6.00 11.21 -14.53
C ASP A 173 7.50 11.19 -14.76
N HIS A 174 7.97 10.37 -15.70
CA HIS A 174 9.38 10.27 -16.06
C HIS A 174 9.77 11.34 -17.07
N ILE A 175 10.85 12.09 -16.80
CA ILE A 175 11.41 13.06 -17.76
C ILE A 175 11.91 12.32 -19.01
N LEU A 176 12.85 11.37 -18.84
CA LEU A 176 13.16 10.37 -19.85
C LEU A 176 12.24 9.17 -19.64
N PRO A 177 11.33 8.85 -20.58
CA PRO A 177 10.44 7.72 -20.46
C PRO A 177 11.21 6.42 -20.24
N TYR A 178 10.62 5.53 -19.45
CA TYR A 178 11.19 4.21 -19.18
C TYR A 178 11.55 3.44 -20.47
N SER A 179 10.67 3.49 -21.49
CA SER A 179 10.89 2.86 -22.79
C SER A 179 12.11 3.39 -23.56
N LYS A 180 12.70 4.50 -23.12
CA LYS A 180 13.91 5.12 -23.67
C LYS A 180 15.10 5.03 -22.72
N GLY A 181 15.06 4.10 -21.75
CA GLY A 181 16.14 3.89 -20.78
C GLY A 181 16.04 4.76 -19.51
N GLY A 182 14.92 5.45 -19.31
CA GLY A 182 14.68 6.24 -18.11
C GLY A 182 14.61 5.39 -16.83
N THR A 183 15.33 5.80 -15.79
CA THR A 183 15.30 5.13 -14.48
C THR A 183 14.21 5.68 -13.57
N SER A 184 13.55 4.81 -12.79
CA SER A 184 12.66 5.22 -11.69
C SER A 184 13.37 5.41 -10.35
N LEU A 185 14.67 5.10 -10.28
CA LEU A 185 15.43 5.06 -9.03
C LEU A 185 16.09 6.40 -8.70
N LYS A 186 16.05 7.37 -9.61
CA LYS A 186 16.67 8.68 -9.44
C LYS A 186 15.64 9.79 -9.52
N GLU A 187 15.66 10.68 -8.54
CA GLU A 187 14.75 11.81 -8.43
C GLU A 187 14.86 12.77 -9.62
N GLU A 188 16.08 12.94 -10.14
CA GLU A 188 16.39 13.76 -11.32
C GLU A 188 15.64 13.32 -12.59
N ASN A 189 15.23 12.05 -12.69
CA ASN A 189 14.48 11.57 -13.86
C ASN A 189 12.96 11.57 -13.66
N ILE A 190 12.47 12.03 -12.50
CA ILE A 190 11.04 12.06 -12.18
C ILE A 190 10.61 13.50 -11.94
N GLN A 191 9.42 13.86 -12.39
CA GLN A 191 8.80 15.17 -12.20
C GLN A 191 7.34 15.06 -11.79
N LEU A 192 6.82 16.14 -11.23
CA LEU A 192 5.41 16.27 -10.88
C LEU A 192 4.65 17.05 -11.96
N LEU A 193 3.63 16.45 -12.57
CA LEU A 193 2.81 17.07 -13.61
C LEU A 193 1.32 17.08 -13.21
N CYS A 194 0.60 18.15 -13.51
CA CYS A 194 -0.87 18.10 -13.42
C CYS A 194 -1.44 17.27 -14.56
N ALA A 195 -2.68 16.79 -14.42
CA ALA A 195 -3.35 15.96 -15.42
C ALA A 195 -3.24 16.52 -16.86
N ARG A 196 -3.39 17.84 -17.04
CA ARG A 196 -3.27 18.51 -18.35
C ARG A 196 -1.89 18.30 -18.98
N HIS A 197 -0.82 18.62 -18.25
CA HIS A 197 0.55 18.50 -18.79
C HIS A 197 0.98 17.04 -18.93
N ASN A 198 0.55 16.18 -18.00
CA ASN A 198 0.82 14.75 -18.07
C ASN A 198 0.21 14.13 -19.35
N LEU A 199 -1.03 14.50 -19.70
CA LEU A 199 -1.68 14.06 -20.93
C LEU A 199 -1.01 14.64 -22.18
N GLN A 200 -0.64 15.92 -22.17
CA GLN A 200 0.05 16.58 -23.28
C GLN A 200 1.42 15.94 -23.58
N LYS A 201 2.15 15.54 -22.53
CA LYS A 201 3.48 14.94 -22.66
C LYS A 201 3.45 13.56 -23.34
N SER A 202 2.49 12.69 -22.98
CA SER A 202 2.44 11.31 -23.52
C SER A 202 3.82 10.61 -23.40
N ALA A 203 4.23 9.77 -24.35
CA ALA A 203 5.55 9.10 -24.34
C ALA A 203 6.72 9.99 -24.86
N LYS A 204 6.56 11.31 -24.90
CA LYS A 204 7.61 12.23 -25.38
C LYS A 204 8.60 12.55 -24.25
N VAL A 205 9.84 12.84 -24.65
CA VAL A 205 10.89 13.33 -23.74
C VAL A 205 10.71 14.83 -23.61
N ASP A 206 10.72 15.37 -22.40
CA ASP A 206 10.77 16.81 -22.22
C ASP A 206 12.19 17.30 -22.54
N THR A 207 12.32 18.04 -23.63
CA THR A 207 13.52 18.81 -23.95
C THR A 207 13.32 20.21 -23.35
N TYR A 208 14.11 20.55 -22.33
CA TYR A 208 14.22 21.91 -21.81
C TYR A 208 14.97 22.80 -22.80
#